data_AF-A0A940CV79-F1
#
_entry.id   AF-A0A940CV79-F1
#
_cell.length_a   1.000
_cell.length_b   1.000
_cell.length_c   1.000
_cell.angle_alpha   90.00
_cell.angle_beta   90.00
_cell.angle_gamma   90.00
#
_symmetry.space_group_name_H-M   'P 1'
#
loop_
_entity.id
_entity.type
_entity.pdbx_description
1 polymer ?
#
loop_
_entity_poly.entity_id
_entity_poly.type
_entity_poly.pdbx_seq_one_letter_code
_entity_poly.pdbx_strand_id
1 'polypeptide(L)'
;MSYRLVFSYIFVVLLLVSLLLSFHLLFVKPCFAAEPISVSLDGAPLHFDTPPVIISNRTMVPFRAVAEGLGVNVEWVASSRSVVAKGYGKEVVLRVNSREALVNGAGVTLDAAPVIISNRTLVPLRFFSEAFGADVKWDGATRHITITGPPYNFYRMAFYAIRSFNQRHLIPCFDAVAFGWSHLTADGSLELNGQDFFWPQPAGSVTPEGIIKDARRKGVTCYLMVFMTDEGGALRALLDDKEKVNRAVDHIAALASEKDFDGVLLDLEGLGWKEDGVQLEATRDAFTRFVNKLASRLHAQSKTIALALHPPNSEYRGYDYAALGQSSDLVIIMAYDYQDKPGSEPVNKVEEAVRMAAGQVPREKLVLGISAWSETPESMPEKIAVVKRFRLKGYAVWRLGLIKAGMIETLTSAT
;
A
#
# COMPACT_ATOMS: atom_id res chain seq x y z
N MET A 1 49.61 -72.12 -29.45
CA MET A 1 48.31 -71.63 -29.96
C MET A 1 47.26 -72.24 -29.03
N SER A 2 46.52 -71.51 -28.19
CA SER A 2 45.22 -70.95 -28.60
C SER A 2 44.58 -69.95 -27.60
N TYR A 3 45.26 -69.54 -26.52
CA TYR A 3 44.63 -68.67 -25.49
C TYR A 3 44.78 -67.15 -25.73
N ARG A 4 45.82 -66.71 -26.46
CA ARG A 4 46.07 -65.28 -26.72
C ARG A 4 45.11 -64.65 -27.74
N LEU A 5 44.57 -65.43 -28.68
CA LEU A 5 43.64 -64.91 -29.69
C LEU A 5 42.21 -64.76 -29.14
N VAL A 6 41.76 -65.66 -28.25
CA VAL A 6 40.40 -65.62 -27.67
C VAL A 6 40.25 -64.42 -26.72
N PHE A 7 41.28 -64.12 -25.91
CA PHE A 7 41.26 -62.97 -25.01
C PHE A 7 41.22 -61.63 -25.75
N SER A 8 41.93 -61.51 -26.87
CA SER A 8 41.92 -60.29 -27.70
C SER A 8 40.54 -60.05 -28.33
N TYR A 9 39.88 -61.10 -28.82
CA TYR A 9 38.56 -60.99 -29.43
C TYR A 9 37.46 -60.62 -28.42
N ILE A 10 37.49 -61.21 -27.21
CA ILE A 10 36.54 -60.87 -26.13
C ILE A 10 36.75 -59.42 -25.66
N PHE A 11 38.00 -58.96 -25.57
CA PHE A 11 38.31 -57.59 -25.17
C PHE A 11 37.83 -56.57 -26.23
N VAL A 12 38.03 -56.85 -27.52
CA VAL A 12 37.56 -55.98 -28.61
C VAL A 12 36.03 -55.94 -28.71
N VAL A 13 35.34 -57.08 -28.51
CA VAL A 13 33.87 -57.13 -28.50
C VAL A 13 33.30 -56.40 -27.28
N LEU A 14 33.88 -56.55 -26.09
CA LEU A 14 33.47 -55.77 -24.90
C LEU A 14 33.72 -54.27 -25.07
N LEU A 15 34.80 -53.87 -25.75
CA LEU A 15 35.11 -52.47 -26.03
C LEU A 15 34.12 -51.87 -27.05
N LEU A 16 33.71 -52.64 -28.06
CA LEU A 16 32.70 -52.24 -29.05
C LEU A 16 31.29 -52.17 -28.45
N VAL A 17 30.91 -53.09 -27.55
CA VAL A 17 29.62 -53.05 -26.83
C VAL A 17 29.59 -51.88 -25.84
N SER A 18 30.70 -51.58 -25.16
CA SER A 18 30.86 -50.39 -24.32
C SER A 18 30.76 -49.09 -25.12
N LEU A 19 31.35 -49.04 -26.33
CA LEU A 19 31.26 -47.89 -27.24
C LEU A 19 29.83 -47.69 -27.78
N LEU A 20 29.09 -48.78 -28.03
CA LEU A 20 27.69 -48.75 -28.48
C LEU A 20 26.71 -48.38 -27.36
N LEU A 21 26.96 -48.79 -26.11
CA LEU A 21 26.18 -48.36 -24.94
C LEU A 21 26.45 -46.89 -24.55
N SER A 22 27.68 -46.40 -24.71
CA SER A 22 28.02 -44.99 -24.44
C SER A 22 27.49 -44.03 -25.50
N PHE A 23 27.23 -44.50 -26.73
CA PHE A 23 26.58 -43.68 -27.77
C PHE A 23 25.07 -43.49 -27.55
N HIS A 24 24.40 -44.38 -26.80
CA HIS A 24 22.97 -44.22 -26.46
C HIS A 24 22.71 -43.28 -25.27
N LEU A 25 23.75 -42.92 -24.51
CA LEU A 25 23.65 -42.01 -23.35
C LEU A 25 23.84 -40.53 -23.69
N LEU A 26 24.16 -40.18 -24.94
CA LEU A 26 24.50 -38.80 -25.35
C LEU A 26 23.33 -37.99 -25.96
N PHE A 27 22.11 -38.52 -25.96
CA PHE A 27 20.93 -37.81 -26.52
C PHE A 27 19.75 -37.69 -25.56
N VAL A 28 19.97 -37.74 -24.24
CA VAL A 28 18.98 -37.22 -23.30
C VAL A 28 19.10 -35.69 -23.33
N LYS A 29 18.30 -35.03 -24.18
CA LYS A 29 18.10 -33.59 -24.04
C LYS A 29 17.58 -33.37 -22.61
N PRO A 30 18.26 -32.59 -21.75
CA PRO A 30 17.67 -32.20 -20.49
C PRO A 30 16.35 -31.49 -20.83
N CYS A 31 15.24 -32.12 -20.48
CA CYS A 31 13.94 -31.47 -20.51
C CYS A 31 13.95 -30.49 -19.33
N PHE A 32 14.52 -29.31 -19.56
CA PHE A 32 14.33 -28.21 -18.63
C PHE A 32 12.84 -27.90 -18.62
N ALA A 33 12.19 -28.13 -17.49
CA ALA A 33 10.84 -27.67 -17.27
C ALA A 33 10.81 -26.16 -17.57
N ALA A 34 9.86 -25.73 -18.39
CA ALA A 34 9.75 -24.32 -18.75
C ALA A 34 9.60 -23.48 -17.47
N GLU A 35 10.30 -22.35 -17.37
CA GLU A 35 10.25 -21.52 -16.17
C GLU A 35 8.79 -21.13 -15.81
N PRO A 36 8.44 -21.04 -14.52
CA PRO A 36 7.10 -20.62 -14.11
C PRO A 36 6.74 -19.25 -14.70
N ILE A 37 5.47 -19.07 -15.08
CA ILE A 37 4.98 -17.77 -15.54
C ILE A 37 4.81 -16.87 -14.32
N SER A 38 5.43 -15.70 -14.35
CA SER A 38 5.25 -14.66 -13.32
C SER A 38 4.30 -13.58 -13.82
N VAL A 39 3.59 -12.94 -12.89
CA VAL A 39 2.64 -11.86 -13.20
C VAL A 39 2.86 -10.73 -12.21
N SER A 40 2.88 -9.49 -12.71
CA SER A 40 2.82 -8.28 -11.90
C SER A 40 1.59 -7.45 -12.27
N LEU A 41 1.07 -6.69 -11.30
CA LEU A 41 0.02 -5.70 -11.47
C LEU A 41 0.51 -4.36 -10.91
N ASP A 42 0.56 -3.33 -11.76
CA ASP A 42 1.02 -1.98 -11.38
C ASP A 42 2.39 -2.01 -10.68
N GLY A 43 3.28 -2.90 -11.14
CA GLY A 43 4.62 -3.11 -10.59
C GLY A 43 4.69 -4.06 -9.38
N ALA A 44 3.57 -4.39 -8.73
CA ALA A 44 3.52 -5.33 -7.62
C ALA A 44 3.38 -6.79 -8.10
N PRO A 45 4.13 -7.76 -7.56
CA PRO A 45 3.96 -9.17 -7.93
C PRO A 45 2.59 -9.72 -7.50
N LEU A 46 1.97 -10.55 -8.35
CA LEU A 46 0.77 -11.32 -8.00
C LEU A 46 1.15 -12.73 -7.58
N HIS A 47 0.72 -13.13 -6.40
CA HIS A 47 0.89 -14.49 -5.89
C HIS A 47 -0.29 -15.37 -6.27
N PHE A 48 0.01 -16.58 -6.72
CA PHE A 48 -0.99 -17.58 -7.07
C PHE A 48 -0.74 -18.87 -6.28
N ASP A 49 -1.81 -19.40 -5.69
CA ASP A 49 -1.79 -20.70 -5.02
C ASP A 49 -1.77 -21.88 -6.00
N THR A 50 -2.26 -21.66 -7.22
CA THR A 50 -2.09 -22.53 -8.38
C THR A 50 -1.39 -21.75 -9.48
N PRO A 51 -0.24 -22.24 -9.99
CA PRO A 51 0.56 -21.46 -10.93
C PRO A 51 -0.22 -21.18 -12.23
N PRO A 52 0.03 -20.03 -12.89
CA PRO A 52 -0.48 -19.78 -14.23
C PRO A 52 -0.01 -20.86 -15.21
N VAL A 53 -0.89 -21.24 -16.14
CA VAL A 53 -0.59 -22.26 -17.17
C VAL A 53 -0.96 -21.76 -18.56
N ILE A 54 -0.30 -22.28 -19.60
CA ILE A 54 -0.67 -21.98 -20.98
C ILE A 54 -1.56 -23.11 -21.50
N ILE A 55 -2.78 -22.77 -21.93
CA ILE A 55 -3.72 -23.69 -22.59
C ILE A 55 -4.12 -23.06 -23.91
N SER A 56 -3.97 -23.80 -25.02
CA SER A 56 -4.31 -23.31 -26.36
C SER A 56 -3.67 -21.94 -26.69
N ASN A 57 -2.38 -21.77 -26.34
CA ASN A 57 -1.64 -20.52 -26.54
C ASN A 57 -2.24 -19.29 -25.82
N ARG A 58 -2.91 -19.52 -24.69
CA ARG A 58 -3.41 -18.48 -23.79
C ARG A 58 -2.99 -18.75 -22.36
N THR A 59 -2.55 -17.72 -21.66
CA THR A 59 -2.24 -17.82 -20.23
C THR A 59 -3.54 -17.83 -19.43
N MET A 60 -3.69 -18.88 -18.63
CA MET A 60 -4.82 -19.15 -17.76
C MET A 60 -4.37 -18.95 -16.32
N VAL A 61 -5.16 -18.20 -15.53
CA VAL A 61 -4.83 -17.85 -14.15
C VAL A 61 -6.01 -18.05 -13.22
N PRO A 62 -5.79 -18.41 -11.93
CA PRO A 62 -6.84 -18.39 -10.93
C PRO A 62 -7.53 -17.02 -10.90
N PHE A 63 -8.84 -16.99 -11.17
CA PHE A 63 -9.55 -15.71 -11.37
C PHE A 63 -9.47 -14.80 -10.13
N ARG A 64 -9.47 -15.41 -8.93
CA ARG A 64 -9.55 -14.68 -7.66
C ARG A 64 -8.32 -13.80 -7.43
N ALA A 65 -7.12 -14.30 -7.69
CA ALA A 65 -5.88 -13.54 -7.49
C ALA A 65 -5.82 -12.29 -8.37
N VAL A 66 -6.21 -12.41 -9.65
CA VAL A 66 -6.24 -11.26 -10.57
C VAL A 66 -7.38 -10.29 -10.22
N ALA A 67 -8.55 -10.81 -9.87
CA ALA A 67 -9.69 -9.99 -9.47
C ALA A 67 -9.41 -9.19 -8.20
N GLU A 68 -8.86 -9.85 -7.16
CA GLU A 68 -8.45 -9.20 -5.92
C GLU A 68 -7.38 -8.15 -6.19
N GLY A 69 -6.35 -8.47 -6.99
CA GLY A 69 -5.34 -7.50 -7.40
C GLY A 69 -5.95 -6.25 -8.04
N LEU A 70 -6.89 -6.43 -8.98
CA LEU A 70 -7.58 -5.34 -9.67
C LEU A 70 -8.65 -4.64 -8.84
N GLY A 71 -8.94 -5.07 -7.60
CA GLY A 71 -10.05 -4.52 -6.81
C GLY A 71 -11.43 -4.77 -7.43
N VAL A 72 -11.60 -5.93 -8.08
CA VAL A 72 -12.83 -6.41 -8.71
C VAL A 72 -13.49 -7.44 -7.79
N ASN A 73 -14.79 -7.25 -7.54
CA ASN A 73 -15.56 -8.19 -6.74
C ASN A 73 -15.89 -9.42 -7.59
N VAL A 74 -15.71 -10.61 -7.04
CA VAL A 74 -15.95 -11.87 -7.76
C VAL A 74 -16.77 -12.84 -6.97
N GLU A 75 -17.69 -13.50 -7.66
CA GLU A 75 -18.57 -14.53 -7.13
C GLU A 75 -18.48 -15.78 -8.01
N TRP A 76 -18.45 -16.96 -7.38
CA TRP A 76 -18.60 -18.23 -8.08
C TRP A 76 -20.05 -18.72 -7.95
N VAL A 77 -20.75 -18.81 -9.08
CA VAL A 77 -22.14 -19.27 -9.15
C VAL A 77 -22.14 -20.75 -9.52
N ALA A 78 -22.36 -21.61 -8.52
CA ALA A 78 -22.25 -23.07 -8.67
C ALA A 78 -23.29 -23.66 -9.63
N SER A 79 -24.53 -23.15 -9.63
CA SER A 79 -25.64 -23.68 -10.46
C SER A 79 -25.36 -23.56 -11.96
N SER A 80 -24.74 -22.46 -12.38
CA SER A 80 -24.37 -22.21 -13.78
C SER A 80 -22.91 -22.55 -14.10
N ARG A 81 -22.11 -22.88 -13.07
CA ARG A 81 -20.65 -23.03 -13.13
C ARG A 81 -19.97 -21.81 -13.73
N SER A 82 -20.32 -20.63 -13.21
CA SER A 82 -19.85 -19.35 -13.74
C SER A 82 -19.11 -18.52 -12.71
N VAL A 83 -18.10 -17.78 -13.16
CA VAL A 83 -17.50 -16.66 -12.43
C VAL A 83 -18.24 -15.40 -12.84
N VAL A 84 -18.79 -14.68 -11.87
CA VAL A 84 -19.40 -13.35 -12.06
C VAL A 84 -18.47 -12.33 -11.41
N ALA A 85 -17.94 -11.41 -12.21
CA ALA A 85 -16.99 -10.40 -11.77
C ALA A 85 -17.57 -8.99 -11.99
N LYS A 86 -17.49 -8.12 -10.99
CA LYS A 86 -18.03 -6.76 -11.02
C LYS A 86 -17.02 -5.74 -10.53
N GLY A 87 -16.76 -4.72 -11.33
CA GLY A 87 -15.79 -3.67 -11.04
C GLY A 87 -15.77 -2.62 -12.12
N TYR A 88 -15.37 -1.38 -11.78
CA TYR A 88 -15.24 -0.28 -12.75
C TYR A 88 -16.48 -0.05 -13.64
N GLY A 89 -17.68 -0.22 -13.06
CA GLY A 89 -18.94 -0.08 -13.79
C GLY A 89 -19.25 -1.20 -14.80
N LYS A 90 -18.51 -2.30 -14.77
CA LYS A 90 -18.67 -3.45 -15.66
C LYS A 90 -19.03 -4.73 -14.90
N GLU A 91 -19.78 -5.59 -15.56
CA GLU A 91 -20.05 -6.96 -15.16
C GLU A 91 -19.52 -7.92 -16.23
N VAL A 92 -18.74 -8.92 -15.81
CA VAL A 92 -18.16 -9.95 -16.68
C VAL A 92 -18.59 -11.32 -16.16
N VAL A 93 -19.23 -12.12 -17.00
CA VAL A 93 -19.66 -13.48 -16.69
C VAL A 93 -18.89 -14.47 -17.55
N LEU A 94 -18.18 -15.39 -16.90
CA LEU A 94 -17.36 -16.42 -17.52
C LEU A 94 -17.86 -17.80 -17.11
N ARG A 95 -18.31 -18.60 -18.06
CA ARG A 95 -18.81 -19.95 -17.79
C ARG A 95 -17.73 -21.00 -18.05
N VAL A 96 -17.53 -21.91 -17.10
CA VAL A 96 -16.56 -23.01 -17.25
C VAL A 96 -16.89 -23.89 -18.45
N ASN A 97 -15.87 -24.23 -19.22
CA ASN A 97 -15.93 -25.01 -20.47
C ASN A 97 -16.75 -24.35 -21.60
N SER A 98 -17.08 -23.07 -21.50
CA SER A 98 -17.69 -22.29 -22.58
C SER A 98 -16.73 -21.22 -23.10
N ARG A 99 -16.72 -21.00 -24.41
CA ARG A 99 -16.06 -19.83 -25.02
C ARG A 99 -16.98 -18.61 -25.07
N GLU A 100 -18.23 -18.74 -24.67
CA GLU A 100 -19.15 -17.61 -24.58
C GLU A 100 -19.02 -16.95 -23.20
N ALA A 101 -18.68 -15.67 -23.21
CA ALA A 101 -18.69 -14.78 -22.07
C ALA A 101 -19.77 -13.72 -22.24
N LEU A 102 -20.18 -13.10 -21.13
CA LEU A 102 -21.02 -11.90 -21.16
C LEU A 102 -20.24 -10.73 -20.59
N VAL A 103 -20.26 -9.59 -21.26
CA VAL A 103 -19.76 -8.30 -20.75
C VAL A 103 -20.93 -7.33 -20.79
N ASN A 104 -21.41 -6.90 -19.62
CA ASN A 104 -22.62 -6.08 -19.46
C ASN A 104 -23.83 -6.68 -20.20
N GLY A 105 -23.99 -8.00 -20.16
CA GLY A 105 -25.06 -8.74 -20.85
C GLY A 105 -24.84 -8.97 -22.35
N ALA A 106 -23.84 -8.34 -22.97
CA ALA A 106 -23.50 -8.59 -24.38
C ALA A 106 -22.58 -9.81 -24.52
N GLY A 107 -22.89 -10.69 -25.47
CA GLY A 107 -22.10 -11.89 -25.76
C GLY A 107 -20.74 -11.56 -26.38
N VAL A 108 -19.67 -12.16 -25.85
CA VAL A 108 -18.30 -12.05 -26.36
C VAL A 108 -17.67 -13.43 -26.43
N THR A 109 -16.97 -13.72 -27.52
CA THR A 109 -16.25 -15.00 -27.71
C THR A 109 -14.84 -14.92 -27.13
N LEU A 110 -14.49 -15.92 -26.32
CA LEU A 110 -13.18 -16.11 -25.71
C LEU A 110 -12.28 -16.95 -26.61
N ASP A 111 -10.99 -16.62 -26.63
CA ASP A 111 -9.96 -17.43 -27.29
C ASP A 111 -9.75 -18.79 -26.60
N ALA A 112 -9.94 -18.83 -25.28
CA ALA A 112 -9.86 -20.03 -24.46
C ALA A 112 -11.01 -20.05 -23.46
N ALA A 113 -11.63 -21.21 -23.28
CA ALA A 113 -12.69 -21.38 -22.29
C ALA A 113 -12.08 -21.40 -20.87
N PRO A 114 -12.75 -20.83 -19.85
CA PRO A 114 -12.38 -21.05 -18.46
C PRO A 114 -12.40 -22.54 -18.12
N VAL A 115 -11.46 -22.99 -17.31
CA VAL A 115 -11.31 -24.41 -16.93
C VAL A 115 -11.17 -24.55 -15.42
N ILE A 116 -11.38 -25.75 -14.90
CA ILE A 116 -11.08 -26.07 -13.50
C ILE A 116 -9.86 -26.99 -13.47
N ILE A 117 -8.81 -26.56 -12.80
CA ILE A 117 -7.58 -27.32 -12.57
C ILE A 117 -7.27 -27.27 -11.08
N SER A 118 -7.01 -28.43 -10.46
CA SER A 118 -6.65 -28.53 -9.04
C SER A 118 -7.61 -27.77 -8.11
N ASN A 119 -8.92 -27.88 -8.37
CA ASN A 119 -9.97 -27.18 -7.62
C ASN A 119 -9.86 -25.64 -7.63
N ARG A 120 -9.26 -25.09 -8.69
CA ARG A 120 -9.27 -23.66 -9.01
C ARG A 120 -9.87 -23.43 -10.38
N THR A 121 -10.71 -22.41 -10.49
CA THR A 121 -11.22 -21.95 -11.77
C THR A 121 -10.20 -21.01 -12.38
N LEU A 122 -9.63 -21.40 -13.52
CA LEU A 122 -8.69 -20.60 -14.27
C LEU A 122 -9.40 -19.93 -15.44
N VAL A 123 -9.10 -18.64 -15.63
CA VAL A 123 -9.69 -17.79 -16.68
C VAL A 123 -8.60 -17.26 -17.60
N PRO A 124 -8.90 -16.90 -18.87
CA PRO A 124 -7.94 -16.26 -19.74
C PRO A 124 -7.54 -14.89 -19.17
N LEU A 125 -6.27 -14.75 -18.76
CA LEU A 125 -5.79 -13.56 -18.01
C LEU A 125 -6.02 -12.27 -18.79
N ARG A 126 -5.68 -12.27 -20.09
CA ARG A 126 -5.77 -11.09 -20.95
C ARG A 126 -7.21 -10.60 -21.04
N PHE A 127 -8.12 -11.47 -21.47
CA PHE A 127 -9.54 -11.13 -21.56
C PHE A 127 -10.10 -10.60 -20.24
N PHE A 128 -9.83 -11.30 -19.13
CA PHE A 128 -10.36 -10.91 -17.83
C PHE A 128 -9.86 -9.52 -17.42
N SER A 129 -8.56 -9.25 -17.59
CA SER A 129 -7.94 -7.97 -17.19
C SER A 129 -8.40 -6.82 -18.10
N GLU A 130 -8.37 -7.03 -19.43
CA GLU A 130 -8.79 -6.02 -20.42
C GLU A 130 -10.29 -5.70 -20.32
N ALA A 131 -11.12 -6.69 -19.95
CA ALA A 131 -12.54 -6.45 -19.70
C ALA A 131 -12.75 -5.40 -18.61
N PHE A 132 -11.87 -5.31 -17.60
CA PHE A 132 -11.90 -4.28 -16.55
C PHE A 132 -11.04 -3.05 -16.86
N GLY A 133 -10.54 -2.90 -18.09
CA GLY A 133 -9.80 -1.72 -18.54
C GLY A 133 -8.30 -1.73 -18.22
N ALA A 134 -7.74 -2.89 -17.86
CA ALA A 134 -6.31 -3.04 -17.69
C ALA A 134 -5.61 -3.35 -19.04
N ASP A 135 -4.37 -2.91 -19.20
CA ASP A 135 -3.46 -3.35 -20.27
C ASP A 135 -2.66 -4.57 -19.84
N VAL A 136 -2.34 -5.45 -20.79
CA VAL A 136 -1.60 -6.70 -20.54
C VAL A 136 -0.47 -6.87 -21.54
N LYS A 137 0.76 -6.88 -21.03
CA LYS A 137 1.98 -7.14 -21.80
C LYS A 137 2.57 -8.48 -21.42
N TRP A 138 3.07 -9.19 -22.43
CA TRP A 138 3.78 -10.45 -22.28
C TRP A 138 5.21 -10.27 -22.73
N ASP A 139 6.15 -10.61 -21.87
CA ASP A 139 7.56 -10.78 -22.22
C ASP A 139 7.85 -12.28 -22.35
N GLY A 140 8.09 -12.72 -23.58
CA GLY A 140 8.41 -14.11 -23.88
C GLY A 140 9.81 -14.54 -23.44
N ALA A 141 10.75 -13.61 -23.28
CA ALA A 141 12.12 -13.92 -22.87
C ALA A 141 12.19 -14.22 -21.37
N THR A 142 11.49 -13.44 -20.55
CA THR A 142 11.43 -13.61 -19.09
C THR A 142 10.21 -14.38 -18.61
N ARG A 143 9.31 -14.76 -19.53
CA ARG A 143 8.01 -15.40 -19.24
C ARG A 143 7.20 -14.63 -18.20
N HIS A 144 7.24 -13.30 -18.31
CA HIS A 144 6.61 -12.37 -17.39
C HIS A 144 5.39 -11.71 -18.03
N ILE A 145 4.32 -11.58 -17.26
CA ILE A 145 3.14 -10.79 -17.62
C ILE A 145 3.11 -9.52 -16.78
N THR A 146 3.05 -8.37 -17.45
CA THR A 146 2.79 -7.09 -16.79
C THR A 146 1.35 -6.68 -17.05
N ILE A 147 0.58 -6.54 -15.97
CA ILE A 147 -0.76 -5.96 -15.99
C ILE A 147 -0.64 -4.51 -15.52
N THR A 148 -1.20 -3.58 -16.30
CA THR A 148 -1.35 -2.18 -15.87
C THR A 148 -2.83 -1.91 -15.71
N GLY A 149 -3.30 -1.71 -14.48
CA GLY A 149 -4.70 -1.43 -14.20
C GLY A 149 -5.13 -0.06 -14.72
N PRO A 150 -6.44 0.26 -14.71
CA PRO A 150 -6.92 1.60 -15.03
C PRO A 150 -6.21 2.69 -14.20
N PRO A 151 -6.01 3.90 -14.73
CA PRO A 151 -5.40 5.00 -13.97
C PRO A 151 -6.12 5.25 -12.65
N TYR A 152 -5.35 5.60 -11.63
CA TYR A 152 -5.85 5.94 -10.29
C TYR A 152 -5.22 7.25 -9.83
N ASN A 153 -6.05 8.27 -9.61
CA ASN A 153 -5.57 9.56 -9.14
C ASN A 153 -5.34 9.52 -7.62
N PHE A 154 -4.14 9.10 -7.21
CA PHE A 154 -3.76 9.08 -5.80
C PHE A 154 -3.60 10.48 -5.25
N TYR A 155 -4.21 10.73 -4.09
CA TYR A 155 -3.79 11.81 -3.20
C TYR A 155 -2.45 11.46 -2.56
N ARG A 156 -1.42 12.27 -2.78
CA ARG A 156 -0.06 12.05 -2.29
C ARG A 156 0.26 13.06 -1.21
N MET A 157 0.56 12.58 -0.01
CA MET A 157 1.04 13.41 1.09
C MET A 157 2.49 13.05 1.44
N ALA A 158 3.27 14.01 1.92
CA ALA A 158 4.55 13.74 2.56
C ALA A 158 4.66 14.42 3.92
N PHE A 159 5.43 13.82 4.81
CA PHE A 159 5.85 14.47 6.05
C PHE A 159 7.18 15.20 5.84
N TYR A 160 7.25 16.45 6.28
CA TYR A 160 8.45 17.27 6.30
C TYR A 160 8.81 17.57 7.75
N ALA A 161 9.71 16.76 8.31
CA ALA A 161 10.10 16.78 9.72
C ALA A 161 11.52 16.23 9.86
N ILE A 162 12.29 16.66 10.86
CA ILE A 162 13.61 16.08 11.21
C ILE A 162 14.59 16.01 10.02
N ARG A 163 15.42 17.02 9.78
CA ARG A 163 16.45 16.96 8.71
C ARG A 163 15.91 16.78 7.27
N SER A 164 14.65 17.11 6.97
CA SER A 164 14.08 17.06 5.60
C SER A 164 14.58 18.14 4.64
N PHE A 165 15.35 19.14 5.10
CA PHE A 165 15.65 20.36 4.34
C PHE A 165 16.35 20.14 3.00
N ASN A 166 17.20 19.13 2.91
CA ASN A 166 17.87 18.74 1.66
C ASN A 166 16.88 18.25 0.58
N GLN A 167 15.69 17.77 0.97
CA GLN A 167 14.66 17.25 0.08
C GLN A 167 13.44 18.18 -0.10
N ARG A 168 13.53 19.44 0.33
CA ARG A 168 12.46 20.44 0.11
C ARG A 168 12.05 20.62 -1.36
N HIS A 169 12.95 20.34 -2.30
CA HIS A 169 12.68 20.43 -3.73
C HIS A 169 11.65 19.40 -4.21
N LEU A 170 11.39 18.35 -3.42
CA LEU A 170 10.39 17.32 -3.70
C LEU A 170 8.98 17.70 -3.25
N ILE A 171 8.81 18.77 -2.44
CA ILE A 171 7.49 19.22 -1.96
C ILE A 171 6.45 19.34 -3.08
N PRO A 172 6.76 19.90 -4.27
CA PRO A 172 5.79 20.03 -5.37
C PRO A 172 5.37 18.71 -6.03
N CYS A 173 5.99 17.58 -5.68
CA CYS A 173 5.59 16.26 -6.16
C CYS A 173 4.40 15.67 -5.39
N PHE A 174 3.95 16.35 -4.32
CA PHE A 174 2.87 15.91 -3.45
C PHE A 174 1.71 16.90 -3.47
N ASP A 175 0.50 16.40 -3.27
CA ASP A 175 -0.72 17.21 -3.12
C ASP A 175 -0.77 17.91 -1.76
N ALA A 176 -0.10 17.34 -0.75
CA ALA A 176 -0.01 17.91 0.58
C ALA A 176 1.29 17.59 1.31
N VAL A 177 1.66 18.47 2.25
CA VAL A 177 2.78 18.27 3.16
C VAL A 177 2.40 18.61 4.60
N ALA A 178 2.77 17.73 5.53
CA ALA A 178 2.64 17.96 6.96
C ALA A 178 3.99 18.35 7.56
N PHE A 179 4.06 19.52 8.21
CA PHE A 179 5.28 20.10 8.72
C PHE A 179 5.44 19.83 10.23
N GLY A 180 6.30 18.87 10.57
CA GLY A 180 6.55 18.40 11.95
C GLY A 180 7.47 19.34 12.73
N TRP A 181 7.01 20.56 12.98
CA TRP A 181 7.78 21.64 13.61
C TRP A 181 7.23 22.05 14.99
N SER A 182 6.16 21.41 15.46
CA SER A 182 5.52 21.73 16.72
C SER A 182 5.23 20.49 17.55
N HIS A 183 5.33 20.65 18.87
CA HIS A 183 5.07 19.61 19.85
C HIS A 183 4.07 20.11 20.89
N LEU A 184 3.07 19.29 21.22
CA LEU A 184 2.10 19.59 22.27
C LEU A 184 2.69 19.20 23.64
N THR A 185 2.66 20.14 24.58
CA THR A 185 3.15 19.90 25.95
C THR A 185 2.01 19.43 26.87
N ALA A 186 2.36 18.78 27.97
CA ALA A 186 1.40 18.22 28.93
C ALA A 186 0.46 19.24 29.62
N ASP A 187 0.75 20.54 29.51
CA ASP A 187 -0.11 21.62 30.01
C ASP A 187 -1.03 22.22 28.93
N GLY A 188 -0.96 21.71 27.69
CA GLY A 188 -1.73 22.20 26.55
C GLY A 188 -1.10 23.38 25.81
N SER A 189 0.20 23.63 25.99
CA SER A 189 0.94 24.63 25.21
C SER A 189 1.67 24.00 24.01
N LEU A 190 2.28 24.82 23.15
CA LEU A 190 3.08 24.33 22.01
C LEU A 190 4.54 24.71 22.20
N GLU A 191 5.42 23.72 22.07
CA GLU A 191 6.86 23.92 22.00
C GLU A 191 7.33 23.80 20.54
N LEU A 192 8.19 24.73 20.13
CA LEU A 192 8.67 24.85 18.75
C LEU A 192 10.17 24.61 18.62
N ASN A 193 10.84 24.20 19.69
CA ASN A 193 12.27 23.97 19.70
C ASN A 193 12.62 22.79 20.62
N GLY A 194 12.76 21.62 20.01
CA GLY A 194 13.21 20.40 20.66
C GLY A 194 14.25 19.67 19.80
N GLN A 195 14.60 18.47 20.23
CA GLN A 195 15.57 17.64 19.51
C GLN A 195 14.98 17.06 18.22
N ASP A 196 13.75 16.53 18.32
CA ASP A 196 13.09 15.79 17.23
C ASP A 196 11.95 16.59 16.56
N PHE A 197 11.64 17.77 17.08
CA PHE A 197 10.76 18.76 16.47
C PHE A 197 11.44 20.11 16.58
N PHE A 198 11.45 20.91 15.52
CA PHE A 198 11.89 22.29 15.64
C PHE A 198 11.32 23.12 14.51
N TRP A 199 10.93 24.35 14.83
CA TRP A 199 10.70 25.38 13.84
C TRP A 199 12.05 25.77 13.23
N PRO A 200 12.26 25.53 11.92
CA PRO A 200 13.59 25.69 11.35
C PRO A 200 14.07 27.13 11.43
N GLN A 201 15.37 27.32 11.61
CA GLN A 201 15.98 28.63 11.37
C GLN A 201 16.12 28.87 9.86
N PRO A 202 16.06 30.13 9.39
CA PRO A 202 16.33 30.45 8.00
C PRO A 202 17.69 29.92 7.53
N ALA A 203 17.72 29.34 6.32
CA ALA A 203 18.93 28.90 5.64
C ALA A 203 19.22 29.87 4.48
N GLY A 204 20.00 30.90 4.77
CA GLY A 204 20.21 32.02 3.83
C GLY A 204 18.89 32.74 3.57
N SER A 205 18.47 32.84 2.30
CA SER A 205 17.20 33.47 1.91
C SER A 205 15.98 32.56 2.06
N VAL A 206 16.16 31.28 2.41
CA VAL A 206 15.06 30.33 2.56
C VAL A 206 14.57 30.34 4.01
N THR A 207 13.37 30.84 4.24
CA THR A 207 12.71 30.84 5.56
C THR A 207 11.67 29.71 5.66
N PRO A 208 11.30 29.26 6.87
CA PRO A 208 10.22 28.27 7.05
C PRO A 208 8.90 28.72 6.44
N GLU A 209 8.50 29.96 6.71
CA GLU A 209 7.29 30.57 6.14
C GLU A 209 7.40 30.74 4.62
N GLY A 210 8.62 30.94 4.11
CA GLY A 210 8.91 30.96 2.67
C GLY A 210 8.65 29.60 2.03
N ILE A 211 9.04 28.50 2.68
CA ILE A 211 8.77 27.14 2.20
C ILE A 211 7.26 26.88 2.12
N ILE A 212 6.49 27.26 3.16
CA ILE A 212 5.03 27.12 3.18
C ILE A 212 4.41 27.92 2.03
N LYS A 213 4.77 29.21 1.88
CA LYS A 213 4.26 30.07 0.81
C LYS A 213 4.59 29.53 -0.57
N ASP A 214 5.80 29.03 -0.78
CA ASP A 214 6.23 28.44 -2.05
C ASP A 214 5.46 27.16 -2.39
N ALA A 215 5.20 26.32 -1.40
CA ALA A 215 4.41 25.10 -1.55
C ALA A 215 2.97 25.42 -1.93
N ARG A 216 2.32 26.33 -1.19
CA ARG A 216 0.93 26.75 -1.46
C ARG A 216 0.77 27.41 -2.83
N ARG A 217 1.73 28.24 -3.27
CA ARG A 217 1.74 28.82 -4.63
C ARG A 217 1.79 27.75 -5.74
N LYS A 218 2.28 26.56 -5.44
CA LYS A 218 2.32 25.42 -6.35
C LYS A 218 1.13 24.47 -6.18
N GLY A 219 0.12 24.84 -5.39
CA GLY A 219 -1.08 24.05 -5.16
C GLY A 219 -0.92 22.97 -4.08
N VAL A 220 0.17 22.97 -3.32
CA VAL A 220 0.39 21.99 -2.24
C VAL A 220 -0.32 22.44 -0.96
N THR A 221 -1.19 21.59 -0.42
CA THR A 221 -1.86 21.83 0.86
C THR A 221 -0.85 21.70 2.01
N CYS A 222 -0.75 22.70 2.87
CA CYS A 222 0.22 22.71 3.97
C CYS A 222 -0.47 22.50 5.32
N TYR A 223 -0.09 21.43 6.04
CA TYR A 223 -0.57 21.13 7.38
C TYR A 223 0.47 21.51 8.45
N LEU A 224 0.03 22.18 9.51
CA LEU A 224 0.78 22.23 10.77
C LEU A 224 0.66 20.87 11.43
N MET A 225 1.76 20.13 11.55
CA MET A 225 1.75 18.87 12.30
C MET A 225 2.03 19.14 13.78
N VAL A 226 1.15 18.63 14.64
CA VAL A 226 1.24 18.72 16.10
C VAL A 226 1.47 17.33 16.65
N PHE A 227 2.67 17.11 17.17
CA PHE A 227 3.13 15.82 17.67
C PHE A 227 3.12 15.77 19.21
N MET A 228 2.76 14.63 19.80
CA MET A 228 2.99 14.30 21.21
C MET A 228 2.77 12.79 21.41
N THR A 229 3.55 12.16 22.28
CA THR A 229 3.33 10.78 22.71
C THR A 229 2.69 10.73 24.10
N ASP A 230 1.96 9.65 24.40
CA ASP A 230 1.45 9.35 25.74
C ASP A 230 2.50 8.75 26.69
N GLU A 231 3.74 9.22 26.59
CA GLU A 231 4.81 8.76 27.48
C GLU A 231 4.48 9.14 28.93
N GLY A 232 4.47 8.14 29.82
CA GLY A 232 4.10 8.33 31.22
C GLY A 232 2.64 8.75 31.46
N GLY A 233 1.75 8.61 30.47
CA GLY A 233 0.33 9.01 30.59
C GLY A 233 0.08 10.52 30.44
N ALA A 234 1.07 11.28 29.96
CA ALA A 234 1.00 12.74 29.88
C ALA A 234 -0.08 13.23 28.92
N LEU A 235 -0.24 12.57 27.76
CA LEU A 235 -1.26 12.91 26.78
C LEU A 235 -2.64 12.56 27.33
N ARG A 236 -2.79 11.37 27.93
CA ARG A 236 -4.04 10.95 28.56
C ARG A 236 -4.48 11.94 29.64
N ALA A 237 -3.56 12.36 30.50
CA ALA A 237 -3.82 13.34 31.55
C ALA A 237 -4.18 14.73 31.02
N LEU A 238 -3.60 15.15 29.90
CA LEU A 238 -4.01 16.38 29.21
C LEU A 238 -5.46 16.26 28.71
N LEU A 239 -5.81 15.14 28.08
CA LEU A 239 -7.14 14.93 27.48
C LEU A 239 -8.28 14.86 28.50
N ASP A 240 -7.97 14.54 29.77
CA ASP A 240 -8.94 14.55 30.87
C ASP A 240 -9.12 15.94 31.53
N ASP A 241 -8.22 16.88 31.27
CA ASP A 241 -8.27 18.22 31.84
C ASP A 241 -8.87 19.21 30.83
N LYS A 242 -10.07 19.68 31.15
CA LYS A 242 -10.83 20.61 30.29
C LYS A 242 -10.06 21.91 29.99
N GLU A 243 -9.33 22.45 30.97
CA GLU A 243 -8.61 23.71 30.78
C GLU A 243 -7.37 23.52 29.89
N LYS A 244 -6.66 22.39 30.06
CA LYS A 244 -5.54 22.04 29.17
C LYS A 244 -6.00 21.74 27.75
N VAL A 245 -7.11 21.01 27.59
CA VAL A 245 -7.75 20.79 26.30
C VAL A 245 -8.15 22.11 25.63
N ASN A 246 -8.73 23.05 26.37
CA ASN A 246 -9.08 24.36 25.85
C ASN A 246 -7.85 25.12 25.35
N ARG A 247 -6.81 25.18 26.19
CA ARG A 247 -5.53 25.82 25.86
C ARG A 247 -4.89 25.21 24.61
N ALA A 248 -4.83 23.87 24.54
CA ALA A 248 -4.29 23.15 23.40
C ALA A 248 -5.02 23.50 22.11
N VAL A 249 -6.36 23.45 22.12
CA VAL A 249 -7.18 23.81 20.95
C VAL A 249 -6.92 25.24 20.49
N ASP A 250 -6.85 26.18 21.43
CA ASP A 250 -6.65 27.60 21.11
C ASP A 250 -5.24 27.87 20.55
N HIS A 251 -4.19 27.30 21.17
CA HIS A 251 -2.82 27.48 20.71
C HIS A 251 -2.57 26.83 19.34
N ILE A 252 -3.11 25.62 19.10
CA ILE A 252 -3.00 24.93 17.80
C ILE A 252 -3.69 25.74 16.70
N ALA A 253 -4.94 26.17 16.92
CA ALA A 253 -5.69 26.94 15.93
C ALA A 253 -5.08 28.33 15.67
N ALA A 254 -4.56 28.97 16.71
CA ALA A 254 -3.86 30.25 16.60
C ALA A 254 -2.59 30.12 15.76
N LEU A 255 -1.72 29.16 16.07
CA LEU A 255 -0.46 28.97 15.34
C LEU A 255 -0.70 28.60 13.88
N ALA A 256 -1.66 27.71 13.60
CA ALA A 256 -2.04 27.34 12.23
C ALA A 256 -2.51 28.56 11.42
N SER A 257 -3.18 29.51 12.07
CA SER A 257 -3.64 30.76 11.44
C SER A 257 -2.52 31.78 11.27
N GLU A 258 -1.71 32.00 12.31
CA GLU A 258 -0.59 32.94 12.29
C GLU A 258 0.44 32.58 11.22
N LYS A 259 0.71 31.28 11.04
CA LYS A 259 1.70 30.75 10.11
C LYS A 259 1.12 30.34 8.76
N ASP A 260 -0.16 30.67 8.52
CA ASP A 260 -0.82 30.58 7.22
C ASP A 260 -0.83 29.14 6.64
N PHE A 261 -1.04 28.15 7.51
CA PHE A 261 -1.30 26.75 7.12
C PHE A 261 -2.76 26.56 6.67
N ASP A 262 -2.99 25.60 5.77
CA ASP A 262 -4.33 25.26 5.27
C ASP A 262 -5.10 24.33 6.24
N GLY A 263 -4.38 23.68 7.15
CA GLY A 263 -4.96 22.78 8.14
C GLY A 263 -3.99 22.36 9.22
N VAL A 264 -4.46 21.47 10.11
CA VAL A 264 -3.68 20.83 11.16
C VAL A 264 -3.67 19.32 10.95
N LEU A 265 -2.51 18.69 11.09
CA LEU A 265 -2.39 17.25 11.22
C LEU A 265 -2.05 16.93 12.67
N LEU A 266 -2.90 16.15 13.34
CA LEU A 266 -2.60 15.64 14.68
C LEU A 266 -1.86 14.32 14.57
N ASP A 267 -0.72 14.25 15.24
CA ASP A 267 0.14 13.07 15.38
C ASP A 267 0.30 12.78 16.88
N LEU A 268 -0.83 12.45 17.53
CA LEU A 268 -0.89 12.21 18.97
C LEU A 268 -0.90 10.70 19.20
N GLU A 269 0.21 10.17 19.72
CA GLU A 269 0.55 8.75 19.69
C GLU A 269 0.53 8.10 21.08
N GLY A 270 0.51 6.76 21.12
CA GLY A 270 0.65 6.00 22.37
C GLY A 270 -0.64 5.71 23.16
N LEU A 271 -1.78 6.28 22.77
CA LEU A 271 -3.03 6.11 23.51
C LEU A 271 -3.58 4.68 23.50
N GLY A 272 -4.01 4.22 24.68
CA GLY A 272 -4.69 2.94 24.84
C GLY A 272 -3.79 1.73 24.64
N TRP A 273 -2.50 1.84 24.96
CA TRP A 273 -1.57 0.72 24.98
C TRP A 273 -2.12 -0.37 25.92
N LYS A 274 -2.54 -1.51 25.36
CA LYS A 274 -3.05 -2.69 26.11
C LYS A 274 -4.16 -2.37 27.12
N GLU A 275 -4.88 -1.25 26.92
CA GLU A 275 -6.07 -0.95 27.69
C GLU A 275 -7.26 -1.80 27.20
N ASP A 276 -8.18 -2.11 28.11
CA ASP A 276 -9.44 -2.78 27.80
C ASP A 276 -10.61 -2.20 28.62
N GLY A 277 -11.82 -2.67 28.31
CA GLY A 277 -13.06 -2.31 29.00
C GLY A 277 -13.28 -0.80 29.14
N VAL A 278 -13.66 -0.38 30.34
CA VAL A 278 -14.07 0.99 30.66
C VAL A 278 -12.91 1.99 30.50
N GLN A 279 -11.67 1.58 30.79
CA GLN A 279 -10.51 2.46 30.65
C GLN A 279 -10.27 2.81 29.18
N LEU A 280 -10.32 1.80 28.31
CA LEU A 280 -10.19 1.98 26.87
C LEU A 280 -11.29 2.88 26.30
N GLU A 281 -12.54 2.67 26.73
CA GLU A 281 -13.67 3.52 26.33
C GLU A 281 -13.46 4.98 26.76
N ALA A 282 -13.02 5.21 28.01
CA ALA A 282 -12.73 6.56 28.49
C ALA A 282 -11.60 7.24 27.70
N THR A 283 -10.53 6.50 27.34
CA THR A 283 -9.42 7.00 26.51
C THR A 283 -9.90 7.39 25.11
N ARG A 284 -10.70 6.53 24.46
CA ARG A 284 -11.30 6.81 23.15
C ARG A 284 -12.20 8.03 23.18
N ASP A 285 -13.06 8.13 24.18
CA ASP A 285 -13.98 9.24 24.34
C ASP A 285 -13.24 10.55 24.56
N ALA A 286 -12.19 10.55 25.40
CA ALA A 286 -11.39 11.75 25.67
C ALA A 286 -10.67 12.26 24.42
N PHE A 287 -10.03 11.37 23.67
CA PHE A 287 -9.37 11.75 22.42
C PHE A 287 -10.37 12.23 21.36
N THR A 288 -11.50 11.52 21.21
CA THR A 288 -12.58 11.92 20.29
C THR A 288 -13.14 13.29 20.64
N ARG A 289 -13.38 13.58 21.93
CA ARG A 289 -13.83 14.92 22.37
C ARG A 289 -12.83 16.01 22.01
N PHE A 290 -11.54 15.77 22.22
CA PHE A 290 -10.48 16.71 21.86
C PHE A 290 -10.47 16.99 20.35
N VAL A 291 -10.51 15.94 19.53
CA VAL A 291 -10.53 16.06 18.06
C VAL A 291 -11.77 16.80 17.58
N ASN A 292 -12.96 16.48 18.11
CA ASN A 292 -14.21 17.17 17.75
C ASN A 292 -14.14 18.67 18.04
N LYS A 293 -13.56 19.03 19.20
CA LYS A 293 -13.41 20.43 19.60
C LYS A 293 -12.42 21.17 18.71
N LEU A 294 -11.29 20.55 18.38
CA LEU A 294 -10.30 21.14 17.47
C LEU A 294 -10.86 21.27 16.04
N ALA A 295 -11.50 20.23 15.51
CA ALA A 295 -12.13 20.23 14.21
C ALA A 295 -13.12 21.40 14.07
N SER A 296 -14.03 21.55 15.06
CA SER A 296 -14.99 22.67 15.10
C SER A 296 -14.29 24.03 15.07
N ARG A 297 -13.19 24.19 15.82
CA ARG A 297 -12.40 25.43 15.88
C ARG A 297 -11.72 25.75 14.56
N LEU A 298 -11.15 24.74 13.89
CA LEU A 298 -10.45 24.88 12.62
C LEU A 298 -11.41 25.10 11.44
N HIS A 299 -12.52 24.37 11.38
CA HIS A 299 -13.55 24.55 10.35
C HIS A 299 -14.17 25.94 10.42
N ALA A 300 -14.36 26.50 11.62
CA ALA A 300 -14.78 27.90 11.79
C ALA A 300 -13.78 28.93 11.23
N GLN A 301 -12.53 28.52 11.01
CA GLN A 301 -11.47 29.31 10.37
C GLN A 301 -11.22 28.89 8.91
N SER A 302 -12.10 28.08 8.32
CA SER A 302 -11.94 27.49 6.98
C SER A 302 -10.64 26.68 6.83
N LYS A 303 -10.19 26.02 7.90
CA LYS A 303 -9.02 25.14 7.93
C LYS A 303 -9.45 23.68 8.10
N THR A 304 -8.68 22.76 7.54
CA THR A 304 -8.97 21.32 7.62
C THR A 304 -8.24 20.64 8.78
N ILE A 305 -8.70 19.47 9.18
CA ILE A 305 -8.05 18.61 10.17
C ILE A 305 -7.76 17.20 9.60
N ALA A 306 -6.51 16.77 9.73
CA ALA A 306 -6.06 15.43 9.41
C ALA A 306 -5.56 14.73 10.69
N LEU A 307 -5.64 13.40 10.73
CA LEU A 307 -5.18 12.59 11.86
C LEU A 307 -4.20 11.53 11.37
N ALA A 308 -3.01 11.46 11.95
CA ALA A 308 -2.13 10.29 11.85
C ALA A 308 -2.42 9.39 13.06
N LEU A 309 -2.88 8.17 12.78
CA LEU A 309 -3.36 7.25 13.82
C LEU A 309 -2.57 5.93 13.77
N HIS A 310 -2.27 5.38 14.94
CA HIS A 310 -1.83 3.98 15.02
C HIS A 310 -2.84 3.08 14.29
N PRO A 311 -2.37 2.03 13.60
CA PRO A 311 -3.24 1.22 12.77
C PRO A 311 -4.21 0.40 13.66
N PRO A 312 -5.43 0.09 13.20
CA PRO A 312 -6.44 -0.59 14.02
C PRO A 312 -6.03 -1.98 14.51
N ASN A 313 -5.03 -2.60 13.89
CA ASN A 313 -4.47 -3.91 14.27
C ASN A 313 -3.21 -3.80 15.15
N SER A 314 -2.91 -2.61 15.70
CA SER A 314 -1.84 -2.41 16.69
C SER A 314 -2.31 -2.65 18.13
N GLU A 315 -1.36 -2.64 19.06
CA GLU A 315 -1.60 -2.71 20.51
C GLU A 315 -2.16 -1.41 21.10
N TYR A 316 -2.17 -0.31 20.32
CA TYR A 316 -2.67 0.99 20.73
C TYR A 316 -4.13 1.15 20.31
N ARG A 317 -5.03 0.86 21.25
CA ARG A 317 -6.47 0.74 20.94
C ARG A 317 -7.26 2.02 21.21
N GLY A 318 -6.61 3.10 21.66
CA GLY A 318 -7.23 4.35 22.10
C GLY A 318 -7.91 5.20 21.02
N TYR A 319 -7.94 4.74 19.78
CA TYR A 319 -8.45 5.48 18.62
C TYR A 319 -9.79 4.89 18.15
N ASP A 320 -10.88 5.63 18.37
CA ASP A 320 -12.18 5.31 17.78
C ASP A 320 -12.22 5.79 16.33
N TYR A 321 -11.80 4.94 15.40
CA TYR A 321 -11.73 5.28 13.97
C TYR A 321 -13.08 5.77 13.43
N ALA A 322 -14.19 5.17 13.85
CA ALA A 322 -15.52 5.54 13.35
C ALA A 322 -15.91 6.96 13.79
N ALA A 323 -15.70 7.30 15.07
CA ALA A 323 -16.00 8.64 15.58
C ALA A 323 -15.00 9.68 15.06
N LEU A 324 -13.70 9.36 15.04
CA LEU A 324 -12.65 10.26 14.54
C LEU A 324 -12.80 10.55 13.04
N GLY A 325 -13.22 9.57 12.25
CA GLY A 325 -13.48 9.72 10.81
C GLY A 325 -14.68 10.63 10.48
N GLN A 326 -15.62 10.82 11.42
CA GLN A 326 -16.72 11.77 11.24
C GLN A 326 -16.24 13.21 11.34
N SER A 327 -15.33 13.49 12.27
CA SER A 327 -14.87 14.85 12.59
C SER A 327 -13.63 15.30 11.82
N SER A 328 -12.88 14.37 11.22
CA SER A 328 -11.69 14.66 10.42
C SER A 328 -11.98 14.73 8.93
N ASP A 329 -11.18 15.51 8.20
CA ASP A 329 -11.18 15.59 6.74
C ASP A 329 -10.34 14.48 6.10
N LEU A 330 -9.36 13.96 6.86
CA LEU A 330 -8.42 12.93 6.43
C LEU A 330 -7.95 12.08 7.61
N VAL A 331 -7.78 10.78 7.39
CA VAL A 331 -7.17 9.85 8.35
C VAL A 331 -6.04 9.10 7.66
N ILE A 332 -4.83 9.26 8.20
CA ILE A 332 -3.63 8.54 7.81
C ILE A 332 -3.51 7.30 8.71
N ILE A 333 -3.52 6.13 8.08
CA ILE A 333 -3.32 4.85 8.76
C ILE A 333 -1.82 4.60 8.84
N MET A 334 -1.21 4.70 10.02
CA MET A 334 0.23 4.46 10.22
C MET A 334 0.58 2.96 10.22
N ALA A 335 0.31 2.29 9.10
CA ALA A 335 0.50 0.85 8.95
C ALA A 335 1.97 0.48 8.67
N TYR A 336 2.86 0.83 9.59
CA TYR A 336 4.29 0.51 9.58
C TYR A 336 4.79 0.27 11.02
N ASP A 337 6.08 -0.07 11.16
CA ASP A 337 6.70 -0.50 12.42
C ASP A 337 6.12 -1.82 12.97
N TYR A 338 5.76 -2.75 12.08
CA TYR A 338 5.33 -4.10 12.48
C TYR A 338 6.50 -5.03 12.82
N GLN A 339 7.74 -4.59 12.60
CA GLN A 339 8.93 -5.42 12.69
C GLN A 339 10.03 -4.72 13.50
N ASP A 340 10.72 -5.48 14.36
CA ASP A 340 11.84 -4.97 15.16
C ASP A 340 13.12 -4.69 14.34
N LYS A 341 13.15 -5.13 13.07
CA LYS A 341 14.31 -5.02 12.19
C LYS A 341 13.96 -4.23 10.94
N PRO A 342 14.91 -3.47 10.38
CA PRO A 342 14.71 -2.77 9.12
C PRO A 342 14.31 -3.74 7.99
N GLY A 343 13.25 -3.41 7.28
CA GLY A 343 12.75 -4.15 6.13
C GLY A 343 11.36 -3.67 5.70
N SER A 344 10.96 -4.01 4.48
CA SER A 344 9.61 -3.74 3.96
C SER A 344 8.57 -4.29 4.93
N GLU A 345 7.54 -3.51 5.22
CA GLU A 345 6.48 -3.92 6.13
C GLU A 345 5.75 -5.17 5.59
N PRO A 346 5.17 -6.04 6.42
CA PRO A 346 4.43 -7.20 5.93
C PRO A 346 3.14 -6.75 5.24
N VAL A 347 2.99 -6.97 3.93
CA VAL A 347 1.81 -6.51 3.16
C VAL A 347 0.49 -7.03 3.74
N ASN A 348 0.47 -8.27 4.23
CA ASN A 348 -0.72 -8.83 4.87
C ASN A 348 -1.17 -8.06 6.12
N LYS A 349 -0.22 -7.54 6.93
CA LYS A 349 -0.51 -6.70 8.09
C LYS A 349 -1.01 -5.31 7.69
N VAL A 350 -0.42 -4.75 6.63
CA VAL A 350 -0.88 -3.48 6.04
C VAL A 350 -2.31 -3.62 5.51
N GLU A 351 -2.62 -4.68 4.77
CA GLU A 351 -3.96 -4.95 4.26
C GLU A 351 -4.99 -5.20 5.37
N GLU A 352 -4.60 -5.87 6.45
CA GLU A 352 -5.44 -6.06 7.64
C GLU A 352 -5.83 -4.72 8.26
N ALA A 353 -4.86 -3.83 8.49
CA ALA A 353 -5.10 -2.49 9.02
C ALA A 353 -6.03 -1.68 8.12
N VAL A 354 -5.77 -1.67 6.81
CA VAL A 354 -6.59 -0.98 5.81
C VAL A 354 -8.02 -1.51 5.78
N ARG A 355 -8.20 -2.84 5.81
CA ARG A 355 -9.53 -3.46 5.83
C ARG A 355 -10.32 -3.05 7.07
N MET A 356 -9.68 -3.05 8.24
CA MET A 356 -10.32 -2.65 9.50
C MET A 356 -10.68 -1.15 9.50
N ALA A 357 -9.80 -0.28 8.99
CA ALA A 357 -10.06 1.15 8.90
C ALA A 357 -11.19 1.45 7.89
N ALA A 358 -11.17 0.82 6.71
CA ALA A 358 -12.19 0.99 5.68
C ALA A 358 -13.57 0.42 6.06
N GLY A 359 -13.63 -0.42 7.10
CA GLY A 359 -14.89 -0.84 7.71
C GLY A 359 -15.52 0.22 8.63
N GLN A 360 -14.78 1.27 8.99
CA GLN A 360 -15.17 2.28 9.97
C GLN A 360 -15.17 3.71 9.41
N VAL A 361 -14.29 4.00 8.45
CA VAL A 361 -14.10 5.33 7.85
C VAL A 361 -14.32 5.26 6.34
N PRO A 362 -15.01 6.25 5.72
CA PRO A 362 -15.15 6.32 4.26
C PRO A 362 -13.78 6.30 3.56
N ARG A 363 -13.65 5.50 2.50
CA ARG A 363 -12.36 5.23 1.83
C ARG A 363 -11.74 6.49 1.23
N GLU A 364 -12.58 7.43 0.80
CA GLU A 364 -12.21 8.76 0.29
C GLU A 364 -11.60 9.69 1.34
N LYS A 365 -11.68 9.35 2.63
CA LYS A 365 -10.97 10.02 3.73
C LYS A 365 -9.71 9.27 4.19
N LEU A 366 -9.53 8.01 3.78
CA LEU A 366 -8.43 7.17 4.23
C LEU A 366 -7.19 7.34 3.35
N VAL A 367 -6.05 7.47 4.00
CA VAL A 367 -4.72 7.57 3.38
C VAL A 367 -3.80 6.56 4.04
N LEU A 368 -3.06 5.79 3.24
CA LEU A 368 -2.12 4.81 3.76
C LEU A 368 -0.77 5.45 4.11
N GLY A 369 -0.31 5.31 5.34
CA GLY A 369 1.06 5.66 5.72
C GLY A 369 2.08 4.68 5.13
N ILE A 370 3.13 5.21 4.51
CA ILE A 370 4.25 4.44 3.94
C ILE A 370 5.57 4.99 4.51
N SER A 371 6.33 4.13 5.19
CA SER A 371 7.63 4.51 5.76
C SER A 371 8.74 4.45 4.70
N ALA A 372 9.29 5.61 4.32
CA ALA A 372 10.48 5.72 3.47
C ALA A 372 11.75 5.16 4.14
N TRP A 373 11.73 4.99 5.47
CA TRP A 373 12.78 4.29 6.18
C TRP A 373 12.73 2.79 5.91
N SER A 374 11.54 2.19 6.08
CA SER A 374 11.30 0.74 5.96
C SER A 374 11.34 0.27 4.50
N GLU A 375 10.82 1.07 3.58
CA GLU A 375 10.58 0.66 2.20
C GLU A 375 11.76 0.97 1.25
N THR A 376 11.73 0.37 0.06
CA THR A 376 12.63 0.61 -1.07
C THR A 376 11.83 0.91 -2.35
N PRO A 377 12.46 1.41 -3.44
CA PRO A 377 11.77 1.57 -4.72
C PRO A 377 11.10 0.28 -5.22
N GLU A 378 11.64 -0.88 -4.86
CA GLU A 378 11.13 -2.21 -5.25
C GLU A 378 9.96 -2.68 -4.39
N SER A 379 9.88 -2.29 -3.11
CA SER A 379 8.81 -2.72 -2.19
C SER A 379 7.62 -1.75 -2.14
N MET A 380 7.83 -0.46 -2.42
CA MET A 380 6.77 0.56 -2.47
C MET A 380 5.59 0.23 -3.40
N PRO A 381 5.77 -0.37 -4.60
CA PRO A 381 4.66 -0.72 -5.47
C PRO A 381 3.64 -1.64 -4.81
N GLU A 382 4.07 -2.57 -3.95
CA GLU A 382 3.15 -3.44 -3.21
C GLU A 382 2.28 -2.64 -2.23
N LYS A 383 2.82 -1.60 -1.59
CA LYS A 383 2.05 -0.73 -0.69
C LYS A 383 1.07 0.14 -1.46
N ILE A 384 1.51 0.72 -2.57
CA ILE A 384 0.65 1.54 -3.43
C ILE A 384 -0.47 0.68 -4.05
N ALA A 385 -0.19 -0.59 -4.37
CA ALA A 385 -1.20 -1.53 -4.83
C ALA A 385 -2.30 -1.77 -3.78
N VAL A 386 -1.98 -1.77 -2.47
CA VAL A 386 -3.00 -1.83 -1.40
C VAL A 386 -3.95 -0.64 -1.48
N VAL A 387 -3.42 0.57 -1.68
CA VAL A 387 -4.22 1.80 -1.79
C VAL A 387 -5.25 1.70 -2.92
N LYS A 388 -4.80 1.28 -4.11
CA LYS A 388 -5.66 1.10 -5.28
C LYS A 388 -6.67 -0.02 -5.10
N ARG A 389 -6.22 -1.17 -4.58
CA ARG A 389 -7.05 -2.36 -4.33
C ARG A 389 -8.22 -2.05 -3.40
N PHE A 390 -7.95 -1.32 -2.32
CA PHE A 390 -8.96 -0.93 -1.34
C PHE A 390 -9.66 0.39 -1.68
N ARG A 391 -9.29 1.03 -2.80
CA ARG A 391 -9.84 2.32 -3.29
C ARG A 391 -9.77 3.42 -2.25
N LEU A 392 -8.64 3.52 -1.54
CA LEU A 392 -8.40 4.59 -0.58
C LEU A 392 -8.11 5.91 -1.32
N LYS A 393 -8.24 7.05 -0.65
CA LYS A 393 -7.92 8.36 -1.23
C LYS A 393 -6.50 8.41 -1.79
N GLY A 394 -5.54 7.82 -1.08
CA GLY A 394 -4.14 7.85 -1.47
C GLY A 394 -3.18 7.36 -0.38
N TYR A 395 -1.95 7.89 -0.37
CA TYR A 395 -0.92 7.53 0.60
C TYR A 395 -0.15 8.74 1.13
N ALA A 396 0.44 8.60 2.31
CA ALA A 396 1.28 9.58 2.99
C ALA A 396 2.65 8.98 3.27
N VAL A 397 3.72 9.64 2.82
CA VAL A 397 5.09 9.12 2.95
C VAL A 397 5.77 9.73 4.17
N TRP A 398 6.12 8.88 5.14
CA TRP A 398 6.97 9.20 6.27
C TRP A 398 8.42 8.82 5.94
N ARG A 399 9.30 9.71 5.51
CA ARG A 399 9.15 11.16 5.36
C ARG A 399 10.19 11.71 4.39
N LEU A 400 10.05 12.97 4.00
CA LEU A 400 11.11 13.70 3.31
C LEU A 400 12.37 13.75 4.17
N GLY A 401 13.53 13.75 3.53
CA GLY A 401 14.85 13.51 4.13
C GLY A 401 15.31 12.05 4.05
N LEU A 402 14.38 11.11 3.84
CA LEU A 402 14.65 9.67 3.73
C LEU A 402 14.35 9.08 2.35
N ILE A 403 13.84 9.88 1.40
CA ILE A 403 13.54 9.43 0.04
C ILE A 403 14.86 9.09 -0.67
N LYS A 404 15.07 7.82 -1.02
CA LYS A 404 16.25 7.33 -1.74
C LYS A 404 16.04 7.47 -3.25
N ALA A 405 17.12 7.33 -4.03
CA ALA A 405 17.03 7.31 -5.49
C ALA A 405 16.02 6.25 -5.97
N GLY A 406 15.20 6.57 -6.97
CA GLY A 406 14.16 5.68 -7.50
C GLY A 406 12.82 5.76 -6.76
N MET A 407 12.80 6.18 -5.49
CA MET A 407 11.55 6.19 -4.71
C MET A 407 10.56 7.22 -5.22
N ILE A 408 11.03 8.42 -5.58
CA ILE A 408 10.12 9.47 -6.04
C ILE A 408 9.51 9.11 -7.40
N GLU A 409 10.28 8.46 -8.27
CA GLU A 409 9.79 7.91 -9.53
C GLU A 409 8.73 6.83 -9.27
N THR A 410 8.94 5.92 -8.32
CA THR A 410 7.93 4.92 -7.94
C THR A 410 6.65 5.57 -7.41
N LEU A 411 6.76 6.57 -6.54
CA LEU A 411 5.61 7.28 -5.97
C LEU A 411 4.83 8.05 -7.07
N THR A 412 5.54 8.70 -7.99
CA THR A 412 4.91 9.56 -9.00
C THR A 412 4.47 8.83 -10.27
N SER A 413 5.06 7.67 -10.59
CA SER A 413 4.72 6.86 -11.77
C SER A 413 3.52 5.93 -11.58
N ALA A 414 3.11 5.68 -10.34
CA ALA A 414 1.89 4.97 -10.03
C ALA A 414 0.67 5.87 -10.32
N THR A 415 0.42 6.21 -11.59
CA THR A 415 -0.71 7.03 -12.06
C THR A 415 -1.69 6.19 -12.86
#